data_AF-A0A232FN13-F1
#
_entry.id   AF-A0A232FN13-F1
#
_cell.length_a   1.000
_cell.length_b   1.000
_cell.length_c   1.000
_cell.angle_alpha   90.00
_cell.angle_beta   90.00
_cell.angle_gamma   90.00
#
_symmetry.space_group_name_H-M   'P 1'
#
loop_
_entity.id
_entity.type
_entity.pdbx_description
1 polymer ?
#
loop_
_entity_poly.entity_id
_entity_poly.type
_entity_poly.pdbx_seq_one_letter_code
_entity_poly.pdbx_strand_id
1 'polypeptide(L)' 'MKSNMRGLRMAIVILSDELLEKGHIRVGLISCRIRKHVKVVRYHKCLGFGHWKDECNEVDRSNLCFKCGEVDHRMAEC' A
#
# COMPACT_ATOMS: atom_id res chain seq x y z
N MET A 1 -0.19 -2.43 -10.27
CA MET A 1 -0.34 -3.73 -9.58
C MET A 1 0.98 -4.47 -9.65
N LYS A 2 1.72 -4.63 -8.54
CA LYS A 2 2.92 -5.46 -8.54
C LYS A 2 2.50 -6.91 -8.77
N SER A 3 2.90 -7.49 -9.89
CA SER A 3 2.72 -8.91 -10.18
C SER A 3 3.46 -9.72 -9.12
N ASN A 4 2.75 -10.65 -8.47
CA ASN A 4 3.41 -11.63 -7.64
C ASN A 4 4.31 -12.51 -8.53
N MET A 5 5.44 -13.02 -8.03
CA MET A 5 6.48 -13.72 -8.82
C MET A 5 5.99 -15.00 -9.55
N ARG A 6 4.73 -15.41 -9.34
CA ARG A 6 4.09 -16.59 -9.94
C ARG A 6 3.10 -16.25 -11.06
N GLY A 7 3.08 -15.02 -11.57
CA GLY A 7 2.12 -14.59 -12.60
C GLY A 7 0.66 -14.47 -12.12
N LEU A 8 0.42 -14.65 -10.81
CA LEU A 8 -0.89 -14.51 -10.19
C LEU A 8 -1.32 -13.04 -10.17
N ARG A 9 -2.47 -12.74 -10.79
CA ARG A 9 -3.12 -11.44 -10.71
C ARG A 9 -3.84 -11.31 -9.37
N MET A 10 -3.64 -10.20 -8.67
CA MET A 10 -4.42 -9.87 -7.46
C MET A 10 -5.59 -8.98 -7.85
N ALA A 11 -6.65 -8.95 -7.05
CA ALA A 11 -7.75 -7.99 -7.17
C ALA A 11 -8.08 -7.46 -5.78
N ILE A 12 -8.53 -6.20 -5.70
CA ILE A 12 -9.05 -5.60 -4.48
C ILE A 12 -10.58 -5.69 -4.56
N VAL A 13 -11.19 -6.30 -3.55
CA VAL A 13 -12.63 -6.49 -3.44
C VAL A 13 -13.07 -6.15 -2.01
N ILE A 14 -14.32 -5.73 -1.85
CA ILE A 14 -14.94 -5.51 -0.54
C ILE A 14 -15.59 -6.83 -0.12
N LEU A 15 -15.22 -7.33 1.06
CA LEU A 15 -15.69 -8.61 1.61
C LEU A 15 -16.01 -8.42 3.10
N SER A 16 -16.79 -9.34 3.67
CA SER A 16 -17.03 -9.44 5.11
C SER A 16 -15.81 -10.01 5.85
N ASP A 17 -15.60 -9.59 7.11
CA ASP A 17 -14.47 -10.01 7.93
C ASP A 17 -14.43 -11.52 8.19
N GLU A 18 -15.59 -12.20 8.23
CA GLU A 18 -15.70 -13.66 8.41
C GLU A 18 -14.93 -14.46 7.34
N LEU A 19 -14.79 -13.91 6.13
CA LEU A 19 -14.08 -14.57 5.04
C LEU A 19 -12.56 -14.50 5.19
N LEU A 20 -12.04 -13.59 6.02
CA LEU A 20 -10.62 -13.51 6.33
C LEU A 20 -10.16 -14.65 7.23
N GLU A 21 -11.01 -15.13 8.13
CA GLU A 21 -10.71 -16.28 9.00
C GLU A 21 -10.54 -17.57 8.20
N LYS A 22 -11.35 -17.74 7.14
CA LYS A 22 -11.23 -18.88 6.21
C LYS A 22 -9.96 -18.80 5.35
N GLY A 23 -9.42 -17.59 5.13
CA GLY A 23 -8.18 -17.34 4.38
C GLY A 23 -8.22 -17.59 2.87
N HIS A 24 -9.22 -18.33 2.37
CA HIS A 24 -9.40 -18.68 0.96
C HIS A 24 -10.85 -18.53 0.53
N ILE A 25 -11.06 -18.09 -0.71
CA ILE A 25 -12.36 -18.02 -1.38
C ILE A 25 -12.31 -18.77 -2.71
N ARG A 26 -13.39 -19.48 -3.03
CA ARG A 26 -13.52 -20.14 -4.32
C ARG A 26 -14.16 -19.18 -5.32
N VAL A 27 -13.46 -18.90 -6.42
CA VAL A 27 -13.96 -18.08 -7.53
C VAL A 27 -14.02 -18.98 -8.76
N GLY A 28 -15.22 -19.38 -9.16
CA GLY A 28 -15.41 -20.43 -10.16
C GLY A 28 -14.77 -21.75 -9.71
N LEU A 29 -13.77 -22.21 -10.46
CA LEU A 29 -13.04 -23.46 -10.19
C LEU A 29 -11.73 -23.25 -9.39
N ILE A 30 -11.33 -22.00 -9.14
CA ILE A 30 -10.03 -21.68 -8.55
C ILE A 30 -10.18 -21.31 -7.07
N SER A 31 -9.27 -21.78 -6.22
CA SER A 31 -9.11 -21.32 -4.84
C SER A 31 -8.18 -20.11 -4.79
N CYS A 32 -8.72 -18.96 -4.41
CA CYS A 32 -8.01 -17.69 -4.30
C CYS A 32 -7.67 -17.40 -2.84
N ARG A 33 -6.42 -17.02 -2.57
CA ARG A 33 -5.99 -16.62 -1.22
C ARG A 33 -6.45 -15.19 -0.92
N ILE A 34 -7.09 -15.00 0.22
CA ILE A 34 -7.53 -13.68 0.71
C ILE A 34 -6.47 -13.14 1.69
N ARG A 35 -6.26 -11.82 1.65
CA ARG A 35 -5.46 -11.09 2.63
C ARG A 35 -6.09 -9.72 2.87
N LYS A 36 -6.02 -9.19 4.10
CA LYS A 36 -6.44 -7.81 4.39
C LYS A 36 -5.57 -6.85 3.57
N HIS A 37 -6.22 -5.98 2.81
CA HIS A 37 -5.53 -4.91 2.11
C HIS A 37 -5.32 -3.74 3.08
N VAL A 38 -4.14 -3.68 3.70
CA VAL A 38 -3.76 -2.56 4.57
C VAL A 38 -3.20 -1.44 3.72
N LYS A 39 -3.96 -0.36 3.57
CA LYS A 39 -3.47 0.87 2.93
C LYS A 39 -2.76 1.71 3.98
N VAL A 40 -1.46 1.50 4.14
CA VAL A 40 -0.64 2.39 4.97
C VAL A 40 -0.48 3.71 4.23
N VAL A 41 -1.05 4.77 4.79
CA VAL A 41 -0.89 6.11 4.25
C VAL A 41 0.50 6.61 4.60
N ARG A 42 1.19 7.18 3.61
CA ARG A 42 2.45 7.88 3.80
C ARG A 42 2.19 9.36 3.53
N TYR A 43 2.37 10.20 4.54
CA TYR A 43 2.11 11.62 4.38
C TYR A 43 3.20 12.27 3.54
N HIS A 44 2.79 13.05 2.54
CA HIS A 44 3.68 13.57 1.50
C HIS A 44 4.70 14.60 2.01
N LYS A 45 4.40 15.28 3.12
CA LYS A 45 5.31 16.32 3.63
C LYS A 45 6.41 15.77 4.53
N CYS A 46 6.09 14.98 5.53
CA CYS A 46 7.10 14.44 6.45
C CYS A 46 7.72 13.12 5.95
N LEU A 47 7.10 12.49 4.94
CA LEU A 47 7.43 11.15 4.45
C LEU A 47 7.22 10.02 5.46
N GLY A 48 6.61 10.31 6.61
CA GLY A 48 6.25 9.37 7.66
C GLY A 48 5.02 8.52 7.31
N PHE A 49 4.91 7.37 7.98
CA PHE A 49 3.81 6.42 7.79
C PHE A 49 2.77 6.56 8.89
N GLY A 50 1.51 6.27 8.56
CA GLY A 50 0.46 6.02 9.54
C GLY A 50 -0.25 7.27 10.10
N HIS A 51 0.03 8.46 9.59
CA HIS A 51 -0.63 9.70 10.03
C HIS A 51 -1.06 10.57 8.84
N TRP A 52 -2.04 11.45 9.08
CA TRP A 52 -2.54 12.44 8.11
C TRP A 52 -2.08 13.85 8.50
N LYS A 53 -2.40 14.85 7.67
CA LYS A 53 -1.98 16.25 7.83
C LYS A 53 -2.25 16.80 9.24
N ASP A 54 -3.35 16.39 9.86
CA ASP A 54 -3.84 16.91 11.13
C ASP A 54 -3.05 16.39 12.35
N GLU A 55 -2.31 15.28 12.18
CA GLU A 55 -1.49 14.66 13.23
C GLU A 55 0.03 14.84 12.98
N CYS A 56 0.40 15.56 11.91
CA CYS A 56 1.80 15.72 11.52
C CYS A 56 2.47 16.88 12.27
N ASN A 57 3.26 16.54 13.31
CA ASN A 57 4.16 17.48 14.00
C ASN A 57 5.63 17.39 13.53
N GLU A 58 5.90 16.63 12.47
CA GLU A 58 7.25 16.41 11.95
C GLU A 58 7.69 17.52 10.98
N VAL A 59 9.01 17.66 10.83
CA VAL A 59 9.63 18.62 9.91
C VAL A 59 9.23 18.34 8.46
N ASP A 60 8.92 19.40 7.72
CA ASP A 60 8.60 19.32 6.29
C ASP A 60 9.81 18.82 5.49
N ARG A 61 9.69 17.61 4.94
CA ARG A 61 10.64 16.91 4.06
C ARG A 61 10.10 16.76 2.63
N SER A 62 9.13 17.59 2.25
CA SER A 62 8.50 17.58 0.91
C SER A 62 9.49 17.87 -0.22
N ASN A 63 10.64 18.47 0.10
CA ASN A 63 11.74 18.72 -0.84
C ASN A 63 12.60 17.47 -1.11
N LEU A 64 12.44 16.40 -0.33
CA LEU A 64 13.17 15.15 -0.53
C LEU A 64 12.40 14.24 -1.48
N CYS A 65 13.12 13.42 -2.23
CA CYS A 65 12.57 12.41 -3.10
C CYS A 65 11.70 11.44 -2.28
N PHE A 66 10.43 11.30 -2.68
CA PHE A 66 9.49 10.41 -2.00
C PHE A 66 9.92 8.93 -2.03
N LYS A 67 10.82 8.53 -2.95
CA LYS A 67 11.31 7.15 -3.09
C LYS A 67 12.60 6.89 -2.30
N CYS A 68 13.64 7.73 -2.45
CA CYS A 68 14.95 7.51 -1.82
C CYS A 68 15.30 8.49 -0.68
N GLY A 69 14.61 9.62 -0.56
CA GLY A 69 14.88 10.62 0.47
C GLY A 69 16.02 11.61 0.15
N GLU A 70 16.54 11.63 -1.08
CA GLU A 70 17.57 12.58 -1.52
C GLU A 70 16.96 13.91 -1.99
N VAL A 71 17.71 15.01 -1.91
CA VAL A 71 17.24 16.37 -2.25
C VAL A 71 17.28 16.65 -3.76
N ASP A 72 18.06 15.87 -4.51
CA ASP A 72 18.48 16.24 -5.87
C ASP A 72 17.40 16.03 -6.94
N HIS A 73 16.44 15.13 -6.70
CA HIS A 73 15.46 14.73 -7.70
C HIS A 73 14.08 14.42 -7.11
N ARG A 74 13.05 14.46 -7.97
CA ARG A 74 11.69 14.04 -7.59
C ARG A 74 11.48 12.55 -7.89
N MET A 75 10.45 11.96 -7.27
CA MET A 75 10.13 10.54 -7.46
C MET A 75 9.91 10.12 -8.93
N ALA A 76 9.46 11.03 -9.79
CA ALA A 76 9.28 10.75 -11.22
C ALA A 76 10.62 10.53 -11.96
N GLU A 77 11.71 11.05 -11.42
CA GLU A 77 13.07 10.99 -11.98
C GLU A 77 13.92 9.92 -11.26
N CYS A 78 13.30 9.12 -10.37
CA CYS A 78 13.92 8.14 -9.49
C CYS A 78 13.66 6.68 -9.88
#